data_AF-A0A8S8XRL4-F1
#
_entry.id   AF-A0A8S8XRL4-F1
#
_cell.length_a   1.000
_cell.length_b   1.000
_cell.length_c   1.000
_cell.angle_alpha   90.00
_cell.angle_beta   90.00
_cell.angle_gamma   90.00
#
_symmetry.space_group_name_H-M   'P 1'
#
loop_
_entity.id
_entity.type
_entity.pdbx_description
1 polymer ?
#
loop_
_entity_poly.entity_id
_entity_poly.type
_entity_poly.pdbx_seq_one_letter_code
_entity_poly.pdbx_strand_id
1 'polypeptide(L)'
;MKYIQKSVGAVPSPFDCWLVIMGLKTLHLRMQRHWENAEKIASYLEEHPKVSKVVYPGLESHPMHHVAKSQMKGYSGMISFELEGGLEAGKKLMNSVDLCLLAESLGAVETMITHPATMTHAEVPREERLARGFEDGLVRLSVGIEDPDDLIADLEKAFEKV
;
A
#
# COMPACT_ATOMS: atom_id res chain seq x y z
N MET A 1 16.96 -23.31 15.18
CA MET A 1 15.94 -23.42 14.10
C MET A 1 15.56 -24.86 13.71
N LYS A 2 16.49 -25.82 13.56
CA LYS A 2 16.18 -27.17 13.01
C LYS A 2 15.13 -27.99 13.77
N TYR A 3 15.09 -27.94 15.10
CA TYR A 3 14.11 -28.70 15.91
C TYR A 3 12.67 -28.22 15.66
N ILE A 4 12.41 -26.92 15.78
CA ILE A 4 11.06 -26.36 15.57
C ILE A 4 10.58 -26.56 14.13
N GLN A 5 11.43 -26.31 13.12
CA GLN A 5 11.06 -26.53 11.72
C GLN A 5 10.68 -27.99 11.45
N LYS A 6 11.43 -28.94 12.02
CA LYS A 6 11.13 -30.37 11.92
C LYS A 6 9.87 -30.76 12.69
N SER A 7 9.69 -30.23 13.90
CA SER A 7 8.60 -30.62 14.80
C SER A 7 7.25 -30.01 14.40
N VAL A 8 7.23 -28.78 13.87
CA VAL A 8 6.01 -28.11 13.37
C VAL A 8 5.69 -28.55 11.95
N GLY A 9 6.71 -28.81 11.11
CA GLY A 9 6.52 -29.36 9.78
C GLY A 9 6.00 -28.39 8.71
N ALA A 10 5.81 -27.11 9.04
CA ALA A 10 5.42 -26.06 8.09
C ALA A 10 6.63 -25.65 7.20
N VAL A 11 7.06 -26.57 6.33
CA VAL A 11 8.16 -26.34 5.37
C VAL A 11 7.60 -25.99 3.99
N PRO A 12 8.22 -25.04 3.26
CA PRO A 12 7.76 -24.66 1.92
C PRO A 12 8.02 -25.77 0.90
N SER A 13 7.19 -25.82 -0.15
CA SER A 13 7.46 -26.68 -1.31
C SER A 13 8.78 -26.28 -1.97
N PRO A 14 9.58 -27.24 -2.50
CA PRO A 14 10.76 -26.91 -3.29
C PRO A 14 10.45 -26.00 -4.49
N PHE A 15 9.26 -26.12 -5.08
CA PHE A 15 8.83 -25.28 -6.20
C PHE A 15 8.61 -23.83 -5.77
N ASP A 16 7.95 -23.59 -4.63
CA ASP A 16 7.76 -22.24 -4.09
C ASP A 16 9.10 -21.59 -3.73
N CYS A 17 10.04 -22.38 -3.20
CA CYS A 17 11.40 -21.90 -2.92
C CYS A 17 12.10 -21.47 -4.21
N TRP A 18 11.95 -22.24 -5.30
CA TRP A 18 12.49 -21.88 -6.60
C TRP A 18 11.87 -20.59 -7.15
N LEU A 19 10.54 -20.42 -7.04
CA LEU A 19 9.86 -19.18 -7.43
C LEU A 19 10.37 -17.96 -6.65
N VAL A 20 10.57 -18.09 -5.34
CA VAL A 20 11.15 -17.01 -4.51
C VAL A 20 12.57 -16.68 -4.97
N ILE A 21 13.42 -17.69 -5.19
CA ILE A 21 14.80 -17.48 -5.68
C ILE A 21 14.79 -16.77 -7.04
N MET A 22 13.86 -17.11 -7.93
CA MET A 22 13.69 -16.41 -9.21
C MET A 22 13.28 -14.95 -9.00
N GLY A 23 12.31 -14.67 -8.14
CA GLY A 23 11.88 -13.31 -7.81
C GLY A 23 12.94 -12.45 -7.11
N LEU A 24 13.85 -13.07 -6.34
CA LEU A 24 14.94 -12.36 -5.66
C LEU A 24 15.96 -11.75 -6.64
N LYS A 25 16.12 -12.34 -7.83
CA LYS A 25 17.07 -11.83 -8.85
C LYS A 25 16.79 -10.40 -9.26
N THR A 26 15.52 -9.98 -9.27
CA THR A 26 15.08 -8.63 -9.64
C THR A 26 14.66 -7.79 -8.44
N LEU A 27 14.89 -8.25 -7.21
CA LEU A 27 14.44 -7.54 -6.00
C LEU A 27 14.94 -6.09 -5.97
N HIS A 28 16.22 -5.87 -6.25
CA HIS A 28 16.83 -4.54 -6.24
C HIS A 28 16.18 -3.58 -7.26
N LEU A 29 15.91 -4.06 -8.49
CA LEU A 29 15.23 -3.29 -9.53
C LEU A 29 13.79 -2.95 -9.13
N ARG A 30 13.05 -3.94 -8.61
CA ARG A 30 11.66 -3.76 -8.20
C ARG A 30 11.55 -2.82 -7.01
N MET A 31 12.36 -2.99 -5.98
CA MET A 31 12.32 -2.13 -4.79
C MET A 31 12.61 -0.66 -5.12
N GLN A 32 13.60 -0.41 -6.00
CA GLN A 32 13.89 0.94 -6.47
C GLN A 32 12.68 1.52 -7.22
N ARG A 33 12.10 0.78 -8.18
CA ARG A 33 10.93 1.26 -8.93
C ARG A 33 9.72 1.51 -8.03
N HIS A 34 9.46 0.61 -7.08
CA HIS A 34 8.38 0.76 -6.10
C HIS A 34 8.50 2.05 -5.28
N TRP A 35 9.68 2.35 -4.73
CA TRP A 35 9.84 3.57 -3.95
C TRP A 35 9.74 4.81 -4.84
N GLU A 36 10.22 4.75 -6.10
CA GLU A 36 10.28 5.92 -7.00
C GLU A 36 8.87 6.32 -7.40
N ASN A 37 8.07 5.31 -7.76
CA ASN A 37 6.66 5.50 -8.05
C ASN A 37 5.90 5.97 -6.80
N ALA A 38 6.15 5.35 -5.65
CA ALA A 38 5.44 5.69 -4.43
C ALA A 38 5.76 7.09 -3.91
N GLU A 39 6.99 7.58 -4.04
CA GLU A 39 7.34 8.95 -3.68
C GLU A 39 6.54 9.96 -4.52
N LYS A 40 6.49 9.76 -5.84
CA LYS A 40 5.72 10.62 -6.76
C LYS A 40 4.22 10.59 -6.44
N ILE A 41 3.65 9.40 -6.22
CA ILE A 41 2.22 9.25 -5.89
C ILE A 41 1.91 9.81 -4.50
N ALA A 42 2.79 9.62 -3.51
CA ALA A 42 2.59 10.15 -2.16
C ALA A 42 2.59 11.68 -2.15
N SER A 43 3.48 12.32 -2.91
CA SER A 43 3.48 13.78 -3.06
C SER A 43 2.20 14.29 -3.75
N TYR A 44 1.76 13.61 -4.83
CA TYR A 44 0.48 13.93 -5.48
C TYR A 44 -0.70 13.84 -4.50
N LEU A 45 -0.76 12.76 -3.70
CA LEU A 45 -1.82 12.56 -2.71
C LEU A 45 -1.77 13.60 -1.58
N GLU A 46 -0.58 14.06 -1.17
CA GLU A 46 -0.41 15.04 -0.09
C GLU A 46 -0.98 16.42 -0.46
N GLU A 47 -0.99 16.76 -1.75
CA GLU A 47 -1.54 18.02 -2.26
C GLU A 47 -3.03 17.93 -2.63
N HIS A 48 -3.61 16.71 -2.63
CA HIS A 48 -4.95 16.49 -3.16
C HIS A 48 -6.05 16.89 -2.14
N PRO A 49 -7.04 17.74 -2.51
CA PRO A 49 -8.00 18.32 -1.56
C PRO A 49 -9.00 17.32 -0.95
N LYS A 50 -9.13 16.12 -1.53
CA LYS A 50 -9.96 15.02 -0.98
C LYS A 50 -9.19 14.07 -0.07
N VAL A 51 -7.91 14.33 0.16
CA VAL A 51 -7.05 13.52 1.03
C VAL A 51 -6.69 14.36 2.25
N SER A 52 -7.08 13.89 3.44
CA SER A 52 -6.87 14.62 4.69
C SER A 52 -5.50 14.35 5.29
N LYS A 53 -4.90 13.20 4.96
CA LYS A 53 -3.62 12.76 5.50
C LYS A 53 -2.97 11.73 4.59
N VAL A 54 -1.66 11.84 4.41
CA VAL A 54 -0.82 10.80 3.80
C VAL A 54 0.19 10.30 4.81
N VAL A 55 0.40 8.99 4.84
CA VAL A 55 1.39 8.30 5.66
C VAL A 55 2.34 7.56 4.73
N TYR A 56 3.48 8.20 4.47
CA TYR A 56 4.58 7.63 3.70
C TYR A 56 5.92 8.05 4.32
N PRO A 57 6.82 7.12 4.68
CA PRO A 57 8.09 7.47 5.33
C PRO A 57 9.00 8.39 4.52
N GLY A 58 8.80 8.47 3.19
CA GLY A 58 9.55 9.36 2.31
C GLY A 58 9.13 10.82 2.37
N LEU A 59 7.92 11.13 2.85
CA LEU A 59 7.46 12.52 2.97
C LEU A 59 8.09 13.19 4.19
N GLU A 60 8.48 14.47 4.06
CA GLU A 60 9.00 15.27 5.18
C GLU A 60 7.96 15.49 6.27
N SER A 61 6.68 15.49 5.91
CA SER A 61 5.53 15.57 6.84
C SER A 61 5.41 14.35 7.75
N HIS A 62 6.04 13.22 7.40
CA HIS A 62 5.97 12.01 8.21
C HIS A 62 6.74 12.21 9.53
N PRO A 63 6.12 11.98 10.71
CA PRO A 63 6.74 12.31 12.01
C PRO A 63 8.10 11.65 12.24
N MET A 64 8.29 10.46 11.68
CA MET A 64 9.51 9.66 11.79
C MET A 64 10.37 9.67 10.51
N HIS A 65 10.18 10.65 9.61
CA HIS A 65 10.98 10.77 8.38
C HIS A 65 12.48 10.76 8.67
N HIS A 66 12.92 11.48 9.71
CA HIS A 66 14.33 11.52 10.12
C HIS A 66 14.89 10.14 10.51
N VAL A 67 14.08 9.28 11.15
CA VAL A 67 14.47 7.89 11.46
C VAL A 67 14.46 7.05 10.20
N ALA A 68 13.45 7.19 9.35
CA ALA A 68 13.38 6.49 8.07
C ALA A 68 14.63 6.79 7.23
N LYS A 69 15.02 8.06 7.12
CA LYS A 69 16.23 8.51 6.41
C LYS A 69 17.54 7.98 7.02
N SER A 70 17.60 7.77 8.33
CA SER A 70 18.82 7.29 8.99
C SER A 70 18.99 5.76 8.91
N GLN A 71 17.90 4.99 8.91
CA GLN A 71 17.95 3.53 8.94
C GLN A 71 17.66 2.85 7.58
N MET A 72 16.96 3.55 6.67
CA MET A 72 16.52 3.00 5.39
C MET A 72 17.33 3.63 4.25
N LYS A 73 17.70 2.83 3.24
CA LYS A 73 18.42 3.31 2.04
C LYS A 73 17.48 3.89 0.99
N GLY A 74 16.23 4.15 1.38
CA GLY A 74 15.09 4.05 0.50
C GLY A 74 13.79 3.68 1.18
N TYR A 75 12.69 3.90 0.50
CA TYR A 75 11.36 3.63 1.05
C TYR A 75 10.74 2.38 0.40
N SER A 76 9.50 2.05 0.75
CA SER A 76 8.76 0.97 0.09
C SER A 76 7.79 1.52 -0.95
N GLY A 77 7.06 0.64 -1.64
CA GLY A 77 5.90 1.00 -2.45
C GLY A 77 4.61 1.19 -1.63
N MET A 78 4.68 1.20 -0.29
CA MET A 78 3.48 1.22 0.55
C MET A 78 3.11 2.63 0.95
N ILE A 79 1.91 3.06 0.59
CA ILE A 79 1.31 4.33 0.99
C ILE A 79 0.01 4.03 1.73
N SER A 80 -0.23 4.73 2.83
CA SER A 80 -1.56 4.82 3.41
C SER A 80 -2.03 6.26 3.34
N PHE A 81 -3.29 6.50 3.00
CA PHE A 81 -3.86 7.84 3.00
C PHE A 81 -5.31 7.81 3.47
N GLU A 82 -5.77 8.92 4.02
CA GLU A 82 -7.11 9.07 4.58
C GLU A 82 -7.94 9.97 3.67
N LEU A 83 -9.12 9.49 3.27
CA LEU A 83 -10.06 10.23 2.44
C LEU A 83 -10.97 11.14 3.28
N GLU A 84 -11.17 12.35 2.78
CA GLU A 84 -12.30 13.18 3.20
C GLU A 84 -13.62 12.52 2.74
N GLY A 85 -14.62 12.44 3.63
CA GLY A 85 -15.90 11.78 3.37
C GLY A 85 -16.01 10.32 3.87
N GLY A 86 -14.94 9.77 4.47
CA GLY A 86 -14.97 8.51 5.21
C GLY A 86 -15.42 7.30 4.37
N LEU A 87 -16.27 6.46 4.96
CA LEU A 87 -16.63 5.14 4.42
C LEU A 87 -17.15 5.18 2.98
N GLU A 88 -18.02 6.15 2.68
CA GLU A 88 -18.65 6.25 1.36
C GLU A 88 -17.66 6.76 0.30
N ALA A 89 -16.76 7.66 0.67
CA ALA A 89 -15.67 8.08 -0.20
C ALA A 89 -14.74 6.90 -0.53
N GLY A 90 -14.39 6.09 0.48
CA GLY A 90 -13.60 4.87 0.29
C GLY A 90 -14.24 3.88 -0.67
N LYS A 91 -15.54 3.57 -0.49
CA LYS A 91 -16.28 2.68 -1.42
C LYS A 91 -16.29 3.21 -2.85
N LYS A 92 -16.58 4.51 -3.02
CA LYS A 92 -16.61 5.14 -4.34
C LYS A 92 -15.25 5.06 -5.02
N LEU A 93 -14.17 5.37 -4.31
CA LEU A 93 -12.81 5.30 -4.86
C LEU A 93 -12.50 3.87 -5.32
N MET A 94 -12.75 2.86 -4.48
CA MET A 94 -12.50 1.46 -4.83
C MET A 94 -13.29 1.03 -6.06
N ASN A 95 -14.52 1.51 -6.24
CA ASN A 95 -15.34 1.17 -7.40
C ASN A 95 -15.03 2.01 -8.66
N SER A 96 -14.06 2.92 -8.57
CA SER A 96 -13.82 3.94 -9.61
C SER A 96 -12.46 3.86 -10.27
N VAL A 97 -11.51 3.12 -9.69
CA VAL A 97 -10.20 2.82 -10.29
C VAL A 97 -10.34 1.78 -11.40
N ASP A 98 -9.59 1.96 -12.49
CA ASP A 98 -9.58 1.08 -13.65
C ASP A 98 -8.24 0.33 -13.79
N LEU A 99 -7.13 0.94 -13.33
CA LEU A 99 -5.79 0.35 -13.38
C LEU A 99 -5.40 -0.33 -12.06
N CYS A 100 -5.65 0.33 -10.92
CA CYS A 100 -5.35 -0.23 -9.61
C CYS A 100 -6.24 -1.46 -9.30
N LEU A 101 -5.63 -2.58 -8.92
CA LEU A 101 -6.37 -3.80 -8.59
C LEU A 101 -6.88 -3.77 -7.15
N LEU A 102 -8.15 -4.12 -6.94
CA LEU A 102 -8.71 -4.30 -5.60
C LEU A 102 -8.21 -5.61 -5.02
N ALA A 103 -7.19 -5.55 -4.14
CA ALA A 103 -6.59 -6.72 -3.56
C ALA A 103 -6.01 -6.45 -2.16
N GLU A 104 -6.06 -7.47 -1.30
CA GLU A 104 -5.58 -7.38 0.10
C GLU A 104 -4.07 -7.63 0.21
N SER A 105 -3.45 -8.23 -0.81
CA SER A 105 -2.01 -8.49 -0.88
C SER A 105 -1.19 -7.20 -1.13
N LEU A 106 0.14 -7.31 -1.15
CA LEU A 106 1.07 -6.20 -1.35
C LEU A 106 2.42 -6.66 -1.93
N GLY A 107 3.18 -5.73 -2.51
CA GLY A 107 4.54 -5.96 -3.01
C GLY A 107 4.64 -6.77 -4.31
N ALA A 108 3.51 -6.93 -5.01
CA ALA A 108 3.46 -7.47 -6.37
C ALA A 108 3.96 -6.43 -7.38
N VAL A 109 4.10 -6.83 -8.65
CA VAL A 109 4.48 -5.89 -9.71
C VAL A 109 3.32 -4.98 -10.11
N GLU A 110 2.09 -5.45 -9.90
CA GLU A 110 0.86 -4.70 -10.08
C GLU A 110 0.55 -3.82 -8.87
N THR A 111 -0.01 -2.65 -9.12
CA THR A 111 -0.53 -1.76 -8.10
C THR A 111 -1.82 -2.33 -7.51
N MET A 112 -1.86 -2.43 -6.18
CA MET A 112 -3.00 -2.94 -5.43
C MET A 112 -3.53 -1.89 -4.46
N ILE A 113 -4.84 -1.69 -4.46
CA ILE A 113 -5.52 -0.74 -3.57
C ILE A 113 -6.54 -1.49 -2.71
N THR A 114 -6.67 -1.10 -1.45
CA THR A 114 -7.68 -1.65 -0.56
C THR A 114 -8.19 -0.60 0.41
N HIS A 115 -9.46 -0.74 0.78
CA HIS A 115 -10.12 0.06 1.79
C HIS A 115 -10.44 -0.84 3.00
N PRO A 116 -9.59 -0.85 4.06
CA PRO A 116 -9.71 -1.81 5.14
C PRO A 116 -11.08 -1.81 5.82
N ALA A 117 -11.71 -0.64 5.97
CA ALA A 117 -13.01 -0.47 6.61
C ALA A 117 -14.14 -1.24 5.92
N THR A 118 -14.05 -1.50 4.62
CA THR A 118 -15.09 -2.24 3.86
C THR A 118 -14.62 -3.56 3.27
N MET A 119 -13.35 -3.91 3.48
CA MET A 119 -12.75 -5.15 2.96
C MET A 119 -12.24 -5.97 4.15
N THR A 120 -10.94 -6.01 4.39
CA THR A 120 -10.27 -6.84 5.40
C THR A 120 -10.80 -6.69 6.83
N HIS A 121 -11.35 -5.53 7.20
CA HIS A 121 -11.82 -5.23 8.56
C HIS A 121 -13.32 -4.91 8.60
N ALA A 122 -14.10 -5.29 7.59
CA ALA A 122 -15.53 -5.01 7.52
C ALA A 122 -16.31 -5.55 8.74
N GLU A 123 -15.88 -6.68 9.31
CA GLU A 123 -16.51 -7.30 10.48
C GLU A 123 -15.98 -6.76 11.82
N VAL A 124 -14.94 -5.92 11.81
CA VAL A 124 -14.40 -5.33 13.04
C VAL A 124 -15.26 -4.12 13.43
N PRO A 125 -15.81 -4.07 14.67
CA PRO A 125 -16.62 -2.95 15.13
C PRO A 125 -15.92 -1.61 14.92
N ARG A 126 -16.67 -0.59 14.50
CA ARG A 126 -16.12 0.74 14.18
C ARG A 126 -15.28 1.31 15.33
N GLU A 127 -15.79 1.23 16.56
CA GLU A 127 -15.07 1.72 17.74
C GLU A 127 -13.71 1.04 17.94
N GLU A 128 -13.60 -0.26 17.65
CA GLU A 128 -12.33 -0.98 17.70
C GLU A 128 -11.36 -0.56 16.58
N ARG A 129 -11.88 -0.27 15.37
CA ARG A 129 -11.05 0.22 14.25
C ARG A 129 -10.46 1.59 14.59
N LEU A 130 -11.29 2.50 15.11
CA LEU A 130 -10.86 3.82 15.58
C LEU A 130 -9.83 3.72 16.70
N ALA A 131 -10.05 2.84 17.69
CA ALA A 131 -9.10 2.62 18.79
C ALA A 131 -7.74 2.07 18.32
N ARG A 132 -7.70 1.38 17.17
CA ARG A 132 -6.47 0.89 16.53
C ARG A 132 -5.82 1.92 15.60
N GLY A 133 -6.39 3.12 15.50
CA GLY A 133 -5.76 4.27 14.85
C GLY A 133 -6.01 4.37 13.34
N PHE A 134 -7.08 3.77 12.82
CA PHE A 134 -7.50 4.03 11.45
C PHE A 134 -9.00 4.34 11.33
N GLU A 135 -9.27 5.40 10.58
CA GLU A 135 -10.59 5.95 10.33
C GLU A 135 -11.28 5.21 9.17
N ASP A 136 -12.55 5.53 8.96
CA ASP A 136 -13.38 4.89 7.94
C ASP A 136 -13.02 5.28 6.50
N GLY A 137 -12.15 6.27 6.28
CA GLY A 137 -11.67 6.67 4.96
C GLY A 137 -10.25 6.17 4.67
N LEU A 138 -9.67 5.33 5.53
CA LEU A 138 -8.31 4.83 5.35
C LEU A 138 -8.22 4.00 4.07
N VAL A 139 -7.32 4.36 3.19
CA VAL A 139 -6.95 3.59 2.00
C VAL A 139 -5.50 3.16 2.11
N ARG A 140 -5.21 1.91 1.74
CA ARG A 140 -3.85 1.39 1.60
C ARG A 140 -3.57 1.11 0.14
N LEU A 141 -2.49 1.68 -0.37
CA LEU A 141 -1.99 1.51 -1.72
C LEU A 141 -0.62 0.80 -1.67
N SER A 142 -0.53 -0.35 -2.34
CA SER A 142 0.72 -1.03 -2.65
C SER A 142 1.07 -0.69 -4.09
N VAL A 143 1.90 0.34 -4.27
CA VAL A 143 2.34 0.84 -5.56
C VAL A 143 3.24 -0.19 -6.25
N GLY A 144 2.87 -0.57 -7.46
CA GLY A 144 3.56 -1.51 -8.33
C GLY A 144 4.74 -0.89 -9.07
N ILE A 145 5.03 -1.42 -10.25
CA ILE A 145 6.13 -0.99 -11.13
C ILE A 145 5.65 -0.44 -12.48
N GLU A 146 4.38 -0.11 -12.59
CA GLU A 146 3.79 0.58 -13.75
C GLU A 146 4.40 1.97 -13.97
N ASP A 147 4.01 2.63 -15.06
CA ASP A 147 4.30 4.04 -15.24
C ASP A 147 3.56 4.85 -14.14
N PRO A 148 4.28 5.67 -13.33
CA PRO A 148 3.64 6.41 -12.27
C PRO A 148 2.66 7.47 -12.75
N ASP A 149 2.79 7.98 -13.98
CA ASP A 149 1.82 8.93 -14.56
C ASP A 149 0.48 8.25 -14.89
N ASP A 150 0.51 6.98 -15.34
CA ASP A 150 -0.70 6.20 -15.56
C ASP A 150 -1.42 5.90 -14.23
N LEU A 151 -0.67 5.61 -13.17
CA LEU A 151 -1.22 5.41 -11.82
C LEU A 151 -1.85 6.67 -11.25
N ILE A 152 -1.21 7.83 -11.43
CA ILE A 152 -1.78 9.12 -11.01
C ILE A 152 -3.03 9.44 -11.82
N ALA A 153 -3.03 9.22 -13.13
CA ALA A 153 -4.19 9.46 -13.99
C ALA A 153 -5.38 8.55 -13.64
N ASP A 154 -5.13 7.30 -13.24
CA ASP A 154 -6.15 6.39 -12.73
C ASP A 154 -6.76 6.92 -11.42
N LEU A 155 -5.92 7.31 -10.47
CA LEU A 155 -6.36 7.90 -9.21
C LEU A 155 -7.13 9.21 -9.41
N GLU A 156 -6.67 10.10 -10.29
CA GLU A 156 -7.32 11.37 -10.61
C GLU A 156 -8.76 11.15 -11.14
N LYS A 157 -8.93 10.28 -12.13
CA LYS A 157 -10.26 9.90 -12.64
C LYS A 157 -11.15 9.29 -11.56
N ALA A 158 -10.56 8.48 -10.67
CA ALA A 158 -11.30 7.89 -9.58
C ALA A 158 -11.74 8.95 -8.55
N PHE A 159 -10.86 9.91 -8.24
CA PHE A 159 -11.15 11.03 -7.35
C PHE A 159 -12.27 11.94 -7.87
N GLU A 160 -12.43 12.13 -9.18
CA GLU A 160 -13.54 12.92 -9.74
C GLU A 160 -14.92 12.36 -9.35
N LYS A 161 -15.03 11.04 -9.13
CA LYS A 161 -16.29 10.35 -8.80
C LYS A 161 -16.58 10.28 -7.29
N VAL A 162 -15.58 10.53 -6.44
CA VAL A 162 -15.65 10.47 -4.96
C VAL A 162 -16.40 11.69 -4.42
#